data_AF-X0WNA0-F1
#
_entry.id   AF-X0WNA0-F1
#
_cell.length_a   1.000
_cell.length_b   1.000
_cell.length_c   1.000
_cell.angle_alpha   90.00
_cell.angle_beta   90.00
_cell.angle_gamma   90.00
#
_symmetry.space_group_name_H-M   'P 1'
#
loop_
_entity.id
_entity.type
_entity.pdbx_description
1 polymer ?
#
loop_
_entity_poly.entity_id
_entity_poly.type
_entity_poly.pdbx_seq_one_letter_code
_entity_poly.pdbx_strand_id
1 'polypeptide(L)'
;MMEKQDKVYFEVVLRSESGQSIFSPEASVTADNLDQFAPAAGNATRTATLLQSLGFTVRNIGAFSISAEGSKELWEKVFGTKVEEKSQPVSEAFPQLGEIHYLFHIAGVPFAVPKELERLLERAYPQRPPILFESPLPPRVKYHHLRVPNDVAIVLRSYFVHKQGVTG
;
A
#
# COMPACT_ATOMS: atom_id res chain seq x y z
N MET A 1 -15.27 -2.96 23.56
CA MET A 1 -15.91 -2.49 22.30
C MET A 1 -14.84 -2.52 21.24
N MET A 2 -15.06 -3.24 20.15
CA MET A 2 -14.14 -3.23 19.00
C MET A 2 -14.33 -1.89 18.30
N GLU A 3 -13.26 -1.11 18.14
CA GLU A 3 -13.32 0.19 17.48
C GLU A 3 -13.66 -0.05 16.00
N LYS A 4 -14.82 0.44 15.56
CA LYS A 4 -15.31 0.22 14.21
C LYS A 4 -14.35 0.92 13.23
N GLN A 5 -13.84 0.18 12.25
CA GLN A 5 -12.93 0.79 11.28
C GLN A 5 -13.67 1.83 10.45
N ASP A 6 -13.30 3.09 10.63
CA ASP A 6 -13.93 4.22 9.94
C ASP A 6 -13.09 4.74 8.77
N LYS A 7 -11.85 4.26 8.63
CA LYS A 7 -10.94 4.71 7.58
C LYS A 7 -10.83 3.72 6.43
N VAL A 8 -10.93 4.26 5.22
CA VAL A 8 -10.56 3.59 3.98
C VAL A 8 -9.14 4.02 3.64
N TYR A 9 -8.21 3.06 3.64
CA TYR A 9 -6.89 3.21 3.05
C TYR A 9 -6.97 2.77 1.59
N PHE A 10 -6.47 3.59 0.67
CA PHE A 10 -6.63 3.34 -0.76
C PHE A 10 -5.43 3.78 -1.57
N GLU A 11 -5.32 3.19 -2.74
CA GLU A 11 -4.34 3.57 -3.75
C GLU A 11 -5.04 4.19 -4.94
N VAL A 12 -4.47 5.29 -5.44
CA VAL A 12 -4.87 5.96 -6.67
C VAL A 12 -3.79 5.70 -7.69
N VAL A 13 -4.14 5.05 -8.80
CA VAL A 13 -3.24 4.86 -9.93
C VAL A 13 -3.46 5.98 -10.94
N LEU A 14 -2.37 6.63 -11.29
CA LEU A 14 -2.35 7.77 -12.18
C LEU A 14 -2.51 7.30 -13.62
N ARG A 15 -3.25 8.08 -14.41
CA ARG A 15 -3.36 7.85 -15.84
C ARG A 15 -2.03 8.16 -16.52
N SER A 16 -1.56 7.23 -17.35
CA SER A 16 -0.36 7.44 -18.16
C SER A 16 -0.53 8.57 -19.17
N GLU A 17 0.57 9.22 -19.54
CA GLU A 17 0.55 10.23 -20.61
C GLU A 17 0.27 9.62 -21.98
N SER A 18 0.75 8.40 -22.23
CA SER A 18 0.52 7.67 -23.48
C SER A 18 -0.93 7.16 -23.64
N GLY A 19 -1.70 7.13 -22.55
CA GLY A 19 -3.01 6.49 -22.49
C GLY A 19 -2.98 4.97 -22.33
N GLN A 20 -1.79 4.34 -22.31
CA GLN A 20 -1.67 2.91 -22.00
C GLN A 20 -1.98 2.61 -20.53
N SER A 21 -2.60 1.47 -20.29
CA SER A 21 -3.02 1.02 -18.96
C SER A 21 -2.18 -0.18 -18.51
N ILE A 22 -1.63 -0.14 -17.30
CA ILE A 22 -1.00 -1.31 -16.67
C ILE A 22 -2.02 -2.43 -16.34
N PHE A 23 -3.31 -2.08 -16.35
CA PHE A 23 -4.40 -3.01 -16.08
C PHE A 23 -5.06 -3.56 -17.35
N SER A 24 -4.56 -3.20 -18.53
CA SER A 24 -4.98 -3.84 -19.78
C SER A 24 -4.46 -5.28 -19.82
N PRO A 25 -5.29 -6.27 -20.20
CA PRO A 25 -4.85 -7.66 -20.35
C PRO A 25 -3.69 -7.84 -21.33
N GLU A 26 -3.55 -6.93 -22.29
CA GLU A 26 -2.51 -6.95 -23.32
C GLU A 26 -1.22 -6.25 -22.87
N ALA A 27 -1.20 -5.61 -21.69
CA ALA A 27 -0.04 -4.90 -21.19
C ALA A 27 1.08 -5.87 -20.79
N SER A 28 2.23 -5.75 -21.44
CA SER A 28 3.47 -6.44 -21.05
C SER A 28 4.44 -5.40 -20.49
N VAL A 29 4.52 -5.28 -19.17
CA VAL A 29 5.38 -4.29 -18.50
C VAL A 29 6.77 -4.87 -18.28
N THR A 30 7.79 -4.16 -18.76
CA THR A 30 9.21 -4.44 -18.58
C THR A 30 9.93 -3.18 -18.07
N ALA A 31 11.17 -3.33 -17.61
CA ALA A 31 11.98 -2.17 -17.21
C ALA A 31 12.21 -1.19 -18.38
N ASP A 32 12.28 -1.70 -19.62
CA ASP A 32 12.57 -0.89 -20.81
C ASP A 32 11.36 -0.09 -21.32
N ASN A 33 10.14 -0.47 -20.95
CA ASN A 33 8.91 0.18 -21.42
C ASN A 33 8.08 0.82 -20.30
N LEU A 34 8.59 0.84 -19.06
CA LEU A 34 7.89 1.36 -17.90
C LEU A 34 7.43 2.82 -18.08
N ASP A 35 8.25 3.63 -18.75
CA ASP A 35 7.95 5.04 -19.03
C ASP A 35 6.69 5.24 -19.89
N GLN A 36 6.28 4.24 -20.67
CA GLN A 36 5.04 4.32 -21.45
C GLN A 36 3.80 4.33 -20.55
N PHE A 37 3.91 3.82 -19.32
CA PHE A 37 2.85 3.79 -18.33
C PHE A 37 2.95 4.94 -17.33
N ALA A 38 3.99 5.78 -17.43
CA ALA A 38 4.20 6.89 -16.52
C ALA A 38 3.18 8.01 -16.80
N PRO A 39 2.69 8.68 -15.74
CA PRO A 39 1.88 9.87 -15.89
C PRO A 39 2.73 11.06 -16.35
N ALA A 40 2.09 12.04 -16.99
CA ALA A 40 2.76 13.28 -17.36
C ALA A 40 3.35 14.00 -16.13
N ALA A 41 4.45 14.71 -16.32
CA ALA A 41 5.13 15.44 -15.25
C ALA A 41 4.15 16.39 -14.50
N GLY A 42 4.19 16.33 -13.17
CA GLY A 42 3.33 17.15 -12.30
C GLY A 42 1.91 16.61 -12.08
N ASN A 43 1.44 15.61 -12.83
CA ASN A 43 0.12 15.01 -12.60
C ASN A 43 0.00 14.40 -11.20
N ALA A 44 1.05 13.75 -10.69
CA ALA A 44 1.03 13.20 -9.33
C ALA A 44 0.75 14.28 -8.27
N THR A 45 1.48 15.40 -8.32
CA THR A 45 1.29 16.53 -7.39
C THR A 45 -0.09 17.16 -7.54
N ARG A 46 -0.58 17.30 -8.77
CA ARG A 46 -1.91 17.84 -9.05
C ARG A 46 -3.01 16.94 -8.50
N THR A 47 -2.91 15.62 -8.71
CA THR A 47 -3.84 14.64 -8.17
C THR A 47 -3.84 14.66 -6.64
N ALA A 48 -2.66 14.69 -6.01
CA ALA A 48 -2.55 14.79 -4.55
C ALA A 48 -3.24 16.04 -4.00
N THR A 49 -3.03 17.20 -4.64
CA THR A 49 -3.68 18.46 -4.25
C THR A 49 -5.20 18.37 -4.36
N LEU A 50 -5.72 17.76 -5.43
CA LEU A 50 -7.16 17.58 -5.61
C LEU A 50 -7.74 16.61 -4.57
N LEU A 51 -7.09 15.48 -4.30
CA LEU A 51 -7.50 14.55 -3.24
C LEU A 51 -7.55 15.26 -1.87
N GLN A 52 -6.55 16.07 -1.55
CA GLN A 52 -6.53 16.87 -0.32
C GLN A 52 -7.67 17.90 -0.28
N SER A 53 -7.96 18.57 -1.41
CA SER A 53 -9.07 19.52 -1.49
C SER A 53 -10.44 18.86 -1.33
N LEU A 54 -10.56 17.56 -1.66
CA LEU A 54 -11.74 16.75 -1.41
C LEU A 54 -11.85 16.27 0.04
N GLY A 55 -10.82 16.47 0.86
CA GLY A 55 -10.79 16.10 2.28
C GLY A 55 -10.04 14.80 2.59
N PHE A 56 -9.39 14.16 1.60
CA PHE A 56 -8.55 13.00 1.85
C PHE A 56 -7.19 13.40 2.43
N THR A 57 -6.58 12.49 3.20
CA THR A 57 -5.20 12.63 3.65
C THR A 57 -4.28 11.85 2.72
N VAL A 58 -3.41 12.55 2.00
CA VAL A 58 -2.37 11.91 1.18
C VAL A 58 -1.23 11.44 2.09
N ARG A 59 -0.87 10.16 1.98
CA ARG A 59 0.19 9.51 2.76
C ARG A 59 1.50 9.41 2.01
N ASN A 60 1.44 9.13 0.72
CA ASN A 60 2.61 9.02 -0.13
C ASN A 60 2.29 9.42 -1.57
N ILE A 61 3.26 10.07 -2.24
CA ILE A 61 3.17 10.42 -3.66
C ILE A 61 4.29 9.66 -4.39
N GLY A 62 3.92 8.62 -5.12
CA GLY A 62 4.82 7.85 -5.97
C GLY A 62 4.84 8.34 -7.41
N ALA A 63 5.69 7.73 -8.22
CA ALA A 63 5.80 8.04 -9.65
C ALA A 63 4.55 7.62 -10.45
N PHE A 64 3.95 6.49 -10.12
CA PHE A 64 2.80 5.91 -10.85
C PHE A 64 1.48 5.97 -10.07
N SER A 65 1.56 6.17 -8.75
CA SER A 65 0.42 6.04 -7.87
C SER A 65 0.57 6.87 -6.58
N ILE A 66 -0.55 7.07 -5.89
CA ILE A 66 -0.65 7.86 -4.66
C ILE A 66 -1.39 7.03 -3.63
N SER A 67 -0.79 6.89 -2.45
CA SER A 67 -1.43 6.28 -1.29
C SER A 67 -2.11 7.35 -0.46
N ALA A 68 -3.38 7.14 -0.12
CA ALA A 68 -4.17 8.09 0.63
C ALA A 68 -5.18 7.39 1.55
N GLU A 69 -5.77 8.16 2.46
CA GLU A 69 -6.85 7.69 3.34
C GLU A 69 -7.96 8.72 3.49
N GLY A 70 -9.15 8.26 3.86
CA GLY A 70 -10.30 9.08 4.22
C GLY A 70 -11.31 8.30 5.04
N SER A 71 -12.34 8.98 5.56
CA SER A 71 -13.43 8.28 6.22
C SER A 71 -14.24 7.44 5.22
N LYS A 72 -14.99 6.46 5.73
CA LYS A 72 -15.93 5.66 4.96
C LYS A 72 -16.92 6.54 4.19
N GLU A 73 -17.54 7.50 4.88
CA GLU A 73 -18.55 8.38 4.29
C GLU A 73 -17.95 9.24 3.18
N LEU A 74 -16.73 9.75 3.39
CA LEU A 74 -16.04 10.53 2.38
C LEU A 74 -15.76 9.69 1.13
N TRP A 75 -15.19 8.49 1.32
CA TRP A 75 -14.88 7.58 0.22
C TRP A 75 -16.14 7.23 -0.59
N GLU A 76 -17.20 6.79 0.08
CA GLU A 76 -18.46 6.40 -0.56
C GLU A 76 -19.12 7.57 -1.29
N LYS A 77 -19.06 8.78 -0.71
CA LYS A 77 -19.60 10.01 -1.31
C LYS A 77 -18.83 10.40 -2.56
N VAL A 78 -17.50 10.46 -2.49
CA VAL A 78 -16.67 10.94 -3.59
C VAL A 78 -16.69 9.95 -4.76
N PHE A 79 -16.53 8.66 -4.49
CA PHE A 79 -16.43 7.64 -5.53
C PHE A 79 -17.77 7.00 -5.91
N GLY A 80 -18.88 7.48 -5.34
CA GLY A 80 -20.23 6.97 -5.65
C GLY A 80 -20.37 5.47 -5.45
N THR A 81 -19.73 4.92 -4.41
CA THR A 81 -19.59 3.48 -4.19
C THR A 81 -19.93 3.08 -2.75
N LYS A 82 -19.78 1.79 -2.41
CA LYS A 82 -19.95 1.26 -1.06
C LYS A 82 -18.79 0.38 -0.64
N VAL A 83 -18.45 0.43 0.64
CA VAL A 83 -17.45 -0.44 1.27
C VAL A 83 -18.04 -1.21 2.44
N GLU A 84 -17.55 -2.43 2.59
CA GLU A 84 -17.87 -3.31 3.72
C GLU A 84 -16.63 -3.55 4.58
N GLU A 85 -16.87 -3.91 5.83
CA GLU A 85 -15.81 -4.34 6.73
C GLU A 85 -15.42 -5.78 6.42
N LYS A 86 -14.13 -6.02 6.27
CA LYS A 86 -13.50 -7.34 6.14
C LYS A 86 -12.53 -7.52 7.28
N SER A 87 -12.27 -8.77 7.65
CA SER A 87 -11.15 -9.13 8.51
C SER A 87 -10.25 -10.16 7.81
N GLN A 88 -8.99 -10.18 8.21
CA GLN A 88 -8.03 -11.22 7.82
C GLN A 88 -7.02 -11.42 8.96
N PRO A 89 -6.37 -12.59 9.07
CA PRO A 89 -5.30 -12.78 10.05
C PRO A 89 -4.12 -11.84 9.76
N VAL A 90 -3.47 -11.36 10.82
CA VAL A 90 -2.22 -10.59 10.71
C VAL A 90 -1.10 -11.45 10.11
N SER A 91 -1.05 -12.72 10.53
CA SER A 91 -0.15 -13.74 9.99
C SER A 91 -0.85 -15.08 9.92
N GLU A 92 -0.72 -15.76 8.79
CA GLU A 92 -1.21 -17.14 8.65
C GLU A 92 -0.42 -18.13 9.51
N ALA A 93 0.86 -17.84 9.78
CA ALA A 93 1.74 -18.69 10.59
C ALA A 93 1.56 -18.48 12.10
N PHE A 94 1.10 -17.31 12.53
CA PHE A 94 0.94 -16.93 13.94
C PHE A 94 -0.47 -16.40 14.23
N PRO A 95 -1.50 -17.26 14.28
CA PRO A 95 -2.89 -16.84 14.50
C PRO A 95 -3.13 -16.08 15.81
N GLN A 96 -2.27 -16.29 16.81
CA GLN A 96 -2.32 -15.58 18.10
C GLN A 96 -2.06 -14.08 17.99
N LEU A 97 -1.52 -13.59 16.87
CA LEU A 97 -1.39 -12.16 16.59
C LEU A 97 -2.73 -11.49 16.27
N GLY A 98 -3.79 -12.29 16.09
CA GLY A 98 -5.15 -11.82 15.88
C GLY A 98 -5.47 -11.46 14.43
N GLU A 99 -6.58 -10.75 14.27
CA GLU A 99 -7.09 -10.30 12.98
C GLU A 99 -6.97 -8.78 12.83
N ILE A 100 -6.81 -8.34 11.60
CA ILE A 100 -6.92 -6.94 11.22
C ILE A 100 -8.23 -6.70 10.48
N HIS A 101 -8.97 -5.69 10.93
CA HIS A 101 -10.22 -5.23 10.32
C HIS A 101 -9.94 -4.05 9.37
N TYR A 102 -10.51 -4.09 8.18
CA TYR A 102 -10.32 -3.07 7.15
C TYR A 102 -11.56 -2.90 6.28
N LEU A 103 -11.69 -1.74 5.64
CA LEU A 103 -12.77 -1.47 4.69
C LEU A 103 -12.35 -1.86 3.28
N PHE A 104 -13.23 -2.57 2.56
CA PHE A 104 -12.96 -3.04 1.21
C PHE A 104 -14.18 -2.86 0.29
N HIS A 105 -13.95 -2.87 -1.02
CA HIS A 105 -15.02 -2.69 -2.00
C HIS A 105 -16.00 -3.87 -1.99
N ILE A 106 -17.26 -3.57 -2.30
CA ILE A 106 -18.30 -4.58 -2.49
C ILE A 106 -18.40 -4.90 -3.99
N ALA A 107 -18.26 -6.18 -4.35
CA ALA A 107 -18.35 -6.62 -5.73
C ALA A 107 -19.71 -6.26 -6.36
N GLY A 108 -19.69 -5.75 -7.59
CA GLY A 108 -20.90 -5.37 -8.34
C GLY A 108 -21.51 -4.01 -7.97
N VAL A 109 -21.01 -3.34 -6.92
CA VAL A 109 -21.43 -1.96 -6.63
C VAL A 109 -20.73 -0.99 -7.59
N PRO A 110 -21.46 -0.02 -8.17
CA PRO A 110 -20.85 0.98 -9.04
C PRO A 110 -19.70 1.74 -8.36
N PHE A 111 -18.78 2.20 -9.20
CA PHE A 111 -17.67 3.07 -8.81
C PHE A 111 -17.54 4.15 -9.88
N ALA A 112 -17.52 5.41 -9.46
CA ALA A 112 -17.46 6.57 -10.34
C ALA A 112 -16.32 7.49 -9.91
N VAL A 113 -15.43 7.80 -10.83
CA VAL A 113 -14.38 8.80 -10.58
C VAL A 113 -15.00 10.20 -10.72
N PRO A 114 -14.80 11.11 -9.76
CA PRO A 114 -15.23 12.50 -9.90
C PRO A 114 -14.66 13.15 -11.16
N LYS A 115 -15.43 14.04 -11.80
CA LYS A 115 -15.04 14.71 -13.06
C LYS A 115 -13.71 15.45 -12.94
N GLU A 116 -13.42 15.99 -11.76
CA GLU A 116 -12.19 16.70 -11.44
C GLU A 116 -10.95 15.80 -11.49
N LEU A 117 -11.13 14.49 -11.25
CA LEU A 117 -10.06 13.48 -11.21
C LEU A 117 -10.01 12.60 -12.46
N GLU A 118 -11.07 12.57 -13.28
CA GLU A 118 -11.25 11.65 -14.41
C GLU A 118 -10.08 11.64 -15.42
N ARG A 119 -9.46 12.80 -15.65
CA ARG A 119 -8.32 12.95 -16.57
C ARG A 119 -6.97 12.61 -15.94
N LEU A 120 -6.88 12.55 -14.62
CA LEU A 120 -5.63 12.36 -13.88
C LEU A 120 -5.50 10.95 -13.32
N LEU A 121 -6.64 10.34 -13.01
CA LEU A 121 -6.74 9.05 -12.34
C LEU A 121 -7.21 8.01 -13.36
N GLU A 122 -6.56 6.85 -13.33
CA GLU A 122 -7.01 5.69 -14.08
C GLU A 122 -7.93 4.83 -13.21
N ARG A 123 -7.51 4.53 -11.98
CA ARG A 123 -8.28 3.76 -10.99
C ARG A 123 -7.99 4.21 -9.57
N ALA A 124 -8.96 4.02 -8.67
CA ALA A 124 -8.75 4.07 -7.23
C ALA A 124 -9.34 2.82 -6.61
N TYR A 125 -8.67 2.25 -5.61
CA TYR A 125 -9.17 1.06 -4.93
C TYR A 125 -8.72 1.02 -3.46
N PRO A 126 -9.57 0.56 -2.53
CA PRO A 126 -9.17 0.29 -1.16
C PRO A 126 -8.04 -0.75 -1.15
N GLN A 127 -7.02 -0.53 -0.34
CA GLN A 127 -5.92 -1.47 -0.18
C GLN A 127 -6.23 -2.47 0.93
N ARG A 128 -6.00 -3.75 0.63
CA ARG A 128 -5.96 -4.80 1.64
C ARG A 128 -4.66 -4.64 2.46
N PRO A 129 -4.69 -4.83 3.79
CA PRO A 129 -3.47 -4.92 4.59
C PRO A 129 -2.54 -6.06 4.12
N PRO A 130 -1.22 -5.91 4.24
CA PRO A 130 -0.30 -7.00 3.95
C PRO A 130 -0.51 -8.18 4.92
N ILE A 131 -0.30 -9.40 4.42
CA ILE A 131 -0.15 -10.58 5.28
C ILE A 131 1.33 -10.68 5.62
N LEU A 132 1.66 -10.70 6.91
CA LEU A 132 3.04 -10.83 7.35
C LEU A 132 3.47 -12.30 7.28
N PHE A 133 4.28 -12.60 6.28
CA PHE A 133 4.96 -13.88 6.15
C PHE A 133 6.24 -13.84 6.98
N GLU A 134 6.15 -14.28 8.23
CA GLU A 134 7.32 -14.54 9.04
C GLU A 134 7.64 -16.04 8.97
N SER A 135 8.70 -16.40 8.24
CA SER A 135 9.34 -17.69 8.46
C SER A 135 10.29 -17.51 9.65
N PRO A 136 10.09 -18.25 10.77
CA PRO A 136 11.04 -18.22 11.88
C PRO A 136 12.41 -18.80 11.46
N LEU A 137 12.45 -19.51 10.33
CA LEU A 137 13.67 -20.07 9.76
C LEU A 137 14.14 -19.21 8.58
N PRO A 138 15.37 -18.64 8.65
CA PRO A 138 15.90 -17.90 7.52
C PRO A 138 16.05 -18.81 6.30
N PRO A 139 15.92 -18.27 5.07
CA PRO A 139 16.15 -19.04 3.86
C PRO A 139 17.57 -19.61 3.84
N ARG A 140 17.71 -20.88 3.44
CA ARG A 140 19.02 -21.52 3.30
C ARG A 140 19.72 -21.00 2.05
N VAL A 141 20.58 -20.01 2.21
CA VAL A 141 21.39 -19.46 1.12
C VAL A 141 22.76 -20.11 1.03
N LYS A 142 23.30 -20.24 -0.19
CA LYS A 142 24.63 -20.83 -0.45
C LYS A 142 25.79 -19.82 -0.35
N TYR A 143 25.48 -18.54 -0.21
CA TYR A 143 26.48 -17.48 -0.07
C TYR A 143 26.69 -17.10 1.39
N HIS A 144 27.81 -16.44 1.67
CA HIS A 144 28.12 -15.94 3.01
C HIS A 144 27.10 -14.90 3.45
N HIS A 145 26.51 -15.09 4.63
CA HIS A 145 25.58 -14.18 5.26
C HIS A 145 25.92 -14.07 6.75
N LEU A 146 25.59 -12.92 7.34
CA LEU A 146 25.73 -12.73 8.79
C LEU A 146 24.71 -13.60 9.51
N ARG A 147 25.15 -14.35 10.52
CA ARG A 147 24.26 -15.06 11.46
C ARG A 147 23.78 -14.07 12.51
N VAL A 148 22.56 -13.60 12.35
CA VAL A 148 21.90 -12.66 13.26
C VAL A 148 21.46 -13.41 14.53
N PRO A 149 21.65 -12.83 15.74
CA PRO A 149 22.21 -11.50 16.01
C PRO A 149 23.74 -11.47 16.20
N ASN A 150 24.41 -12.61 16.39
CA ASN A 150 25.79 -12.67 16.86
C ASN A 150 26.81 -12.03 15.91
N ASP A 151 26.76 -12.36 14.62
CA ASP A 151 27.75 -11.86 13.67
C ASP A 151 27.59 -10.34 13.47
N VAL A 152 26.36 -9.80 13.59
CA VAL A 152 26.09 -8.36 13.60
C VAL A 152 26.73 -7.69 14.82
N ALA A 153 26.58 -8.28 16.01
CA ALA A 153 27.17 -7.75 17.23
C ALA A 153 28.71 -7.76 17.21
N ILE A 154 29.32 -8.72 16.51
CA ILE A 154 30.76 -8.78 16.30
C ILE A 154 31.20 -7.66 15.34
N VAL A 155 30.54 -7.51 14.20
CA VAL A 155 30.86 -6.48 13.20
C VAL A 155 30.71 -5.07 13.78
N LEU A 156 29.65 -4.83 14.54
CA LEU A 156 29.39 -3.55 15.21
C LEU A 156 30.19 -3.37 16.51
N ARG A 157 31.01 -4.36 16.90
CA ARG A 157 31.79 -4.39 18.16
C ARG A 157 30.92 -4.19 19.42
N SER A 158 29.64 -4.51 19.36
CA SER A 158 28.69 -4.40 20.47
C SER A 158 28.56 -5.68 21.29
N TYR A 159 29.19 -6.78 20.89
CA TYR A 159 29.09 -8.09 21.55
C TYR A 159 29.35 -8.03 23.06
N PHE A 160 30.42 -7.37 23.49
CA PHE A 160 30.75 -7.26 24.92
C PHE A 160 29.74 -6.44 25.71
N VAL A 161 29.18 -5.40 25.10
CA VAL A 161 28.19 -4.52 25.72
C VAL A 161 26.85 -5.24 25.89
N HIS A 162 26.40 -5.98 24.88
CA HIS A 162 25.22 -6.84 24.98
C HIS A 162 25.38 -7.95 26.01
N LYS A 163 26.59 -8.55 26.11
CA LYS A 163 26.89 -9.57 27.12
C LYS A 163 26.77 -9.04 28.57
N GLN A 164 26.95 -7.74 28.76
CA GLN A 164 26.74 -7.07 30.05
C GLN A 164 25.27 -6.67 30.29
N GLY A 165 24.35 -7.06 29.41
CA GLY A 165 22.91 -6.79 29.55
C GLY A 165 22.47 -5.41 29.06
N VAL A 166 23.36 -4.65 28.42
CA VAL A 166 22.99 -3.37 27.80
C VAL A 166 22.40 -3.65 26.42
N THR A 167 21.10 -3.41 26.28
CA THR A 167 20.35 -3.56 25.02
C THR A 167 19.97 -2.18 24.47
N GLY A 168 20.06 -2.00 23.15
CA GLY A 168 19.59 -0.82 22.42
C GLY A 168 18.36 -1.10 21.58
#